data_AF-A0A1Z4QC74-F1
#
_entry.id   AF-A0A1Z4QC74-F1
#
_cell.length_a   1.000
_cell.length_b   1.000
_cell.length_c   1.000
_cell.angle_alpha   90.00
_cell.angle_beta   90.00
_cell.angle_gamma   90.00
#
_symmetry.space_group_name_H-M   'P 1'
#
loop_
_entity.id
_entity.type
_entity.pdbx_description
1 polymer ?
#
loop_
_entity_poly.entity_id
_entity_poly.type
_entity_poly.pdbx_seq_one_letter_code
_entity_poly.pdbx_strand_id
1 'polypeptide(L)'
;MPDEVKPSPNQARTHDARLAAEQIASGEEKAPKVDFEADYAAAQQFSVSEIDRTDEGAAAAEAATAPKYEISQPKETKTVAQPTGNPDDYLEMANDVGASRNEAVTTVSDDLVKQALQKGQAAKK
;
A
#
# COMPACT_ATOMS: atom_id res chain seq x y z
N MET A 1 23.84 11.83 33.25
CA MET A 1 24.02 12.35 34.63
C MET A 1 24.21 11.10 35.47
N PRO A 2 25.33 10.95 36.17
CA PRO A 2 25.60 9.74 36.92
C PRO A 2 24.68 9.66 38.14
N ASP A 3 23.90 8.59 38.21
CA ASP A 3 23.07 8.26 39.36
C ASP A 3 23.91 7.52 40.41
N GLU A 4 23.73 7.89 41.67
CA GLU A 4 24.39 7.22 42.79
C GLU A 4 23.51 6.06 43.27
N VAL A 5 24.01 4.83 43.12
CA VAL A 5 23.27 3.63 43.53
C VAL A 5 23.62 3.32 44.98
N LYS A 6 22.61 3.26 45.85
CA LYS A 6 22.77 2.89 47.27
C LYS A 6 22.31 1.45 47.50
N PRO A 7 23.24 0.47 47.60
CA PRO A 7 22.87 -0.91 47.83
C PRO A 7 22.24 -1.07 49.22
N SER A 8 21.14 -1.81 49.32
CA SER A 8 20.52 -2.09 50.62
C SER A 8 21.11 -3.38 51.22
N PRO A 9 21.60 -3.37 52.48
CA PRO A 9 22.10 -4.58 53.15
C PRO A 9 21.10 -5.74 53.18
N ASN A 10 19.80 -5.40 53.27
CA ASN A 10 18.70 -6.38 53.29
C ASN A 10 18.38 -6.98 51.91
N GLN A 11 18.90 -6.40 50.83
CA GLN A 11 18.70 -6.88 49.46
C GLN A 11 19.93 -7.63 48.92
N ALA A 12 21.05 -7.59 49.65
CA ALA A 12 22.26 -8.31 49.34
C ALA A 12 22.10 -9.81 49.70
N ARG A 13 22.21 -10.68 48.70
CA ARG A 13 22.06 -12.14 48.87
C ARG A 13 23.30 -12.82 49.45
N THR A 14 24.48 -12.22 49.27
CA THR A 14 25.75 -12.77 49.75
C THR A 14 26.27 -11.97 50.94
N HIS A 15 27.04 -12.64 51.81
CA HIS A 15 27.61 -12.01 52.99
C HIS A 15 28.51 -10.82 52.63
N ASP A 16 29.35 -10.98 51.60
CA ASP A 16 30.27 -9.94 51.16
C ASP A 16 29.54 -8.73 50.59
N ALA A 17 28.46 -8.95 49.83
CA ALA A 17 27.63 -7.86 49.32
C ALA A 17 26.90 -7.11 50.44
N ARG A 18 26.53 -7.80 51.53
CA ARG A 18 25.93 -7.17 52.71
C ARG A 18 26.95 -6.30 53.44
N LEU A 19 28.16 -6.80 53.64
CA LEU A 19 29.26 -6.06 54.28
C LEU A 19 29.65 -4.81 53.48
N ALA A 20 29.73 -4.92 52.15
CA ALA A 20 29.94 -3.77 51.27
C ALA A 20 28.77 -2.76 51.33
N ALA A 21 27.53 -3.24 51.32
CA ALA A 21 26.36 -2.36 51.45
C ALA A 21 26.33 -1.62 52.80
N GLU A 22 26.76 -2.26 53.89
CA GLU A 22 26.88 -1.65 55.21
C GLU A 22 27.98 -0.58 55.26
N GLN A 23 29.14 -0.82 54.64
CA GLN A 23 30.23 0.16 54.54
C GLN A 23 29.87 1.37 53.66
N ILE A 24 29.11 1.14 52.59
CA ILE A 24 28.58 2.22 51.75
C ILE A 24 27.51 3.02 52.52
N ALA A 25 26.65 2.36 53.29
CA ALA A 25 25.63 3.01 54.10
C ALA A 25 26.21 3.78 55.29
N SER A 26 27.32 3.32 55.89
CA SER A 26 28.06 4.01 56.96
C SER A 26 28.89 5.19 56.44
N GLY A 27 29.11 5.27 55.13
CA GLY A 27 29.93 6.30 54.49
C GLY A 27 31.43 6.02 54.56
N GLU A 28 31.83 4.81 55.00
CA GLU A 28 33.22 4.34 54.95
C GLU A 28 33.66 4.05 53.51
N GLU A 29 32.74 3.56 52.68
CA GLU A 29 32.98 3.28 51.26
C GLU A 29 32.10 4.15 50.35
N LYS A 30 32.62 4.57 49.20
CA LYS A 30 31.86 5.41 48.26
C LYS A 30 30.83 4.57 47.51
N ALA A 31 29.61 5.10 47.41
CA ALA A 31 28.59 4.47 46.59
C ALA A 31 29.00 4.47 45.10
N PRO A 32 28.73 3.37 44.37
CA PRO A 32 29.00 3.30 42.94
C PRO A 32 28.13 4.32 42.20
N LYS A 33 28.77 5.03 41.26
CA LYS A 33 28.12 5.96 40.35
C LYS A 33 27.90 5.26 39.02
N VAL A 34 26.66 5.21 38.57
CA VAL A 34 26.26 4.59 37.30
C VAL A 34 25.77 5.71 36.39
N ASP A 35 26.36 5.87 35.21
CA ASP A 35 25.82 6.78 34.20
C ASP A 35 25.12 5.95 33.14
N PHE A 36 23.81 5.79 33.30
CA PHE A 36 23.00 4.97 32.39
C PHE A 36 23.13 5.40 30.93
N GLU A 37 23.30 6.69 30.66
CA GLU A 37 23.42 7.19 29.30
C GLU A 37 24.78 6.82 28.69
N ALA A 38 25.85 7.04 29.46
CA ALA A 38 27.21 6.70 29.02
C ALA A 38 27.40 5.18 28.90
N ASP A 39 26.87 4.42 29.84
CA ASP A 39 26.97 2.95 29.86
C ASP A 39 26.13 2.34 28.74
N TYR A 40 24.96 2.90 28.44
CA TYR A 40 24.14 2.48 27.29
C TYR A 40 24.83 2.82 25.97
N ALA A 41 25.42 4.01 25.83
CA ALA A 41 26.19 4.39 24.64
C ALA A 41 27.42 3.49 24.45
N ALA A 42 28.13 3.15 25.53
CA ALA A 42 29.24 2.20 25.50
C ALA A 42 28.77 0.79 25.11
N ALA A 43 27.65 0.32 25.66
CA ALA A 43 27.08 -0.98 25.30
C ALA A 43 26.71 -1.05 23.80
N GLN A 44 26.15 0.02 23.25
CA GLN A 44 25.93 0.12 21.79
C GLN A 44 27.24 0.02 21.01
N GLN A 45 28.34 0.54 21.56
CA GLN A 45 29.64 0.43 20.92
C GLN A 45 30.22 -1.00 20.92
N PHE A 46 29.77 -1.88 21.81
CA PHE A 46 30.20 -3.28 21.83
C PHE A 46 29.13 -4.24 21.31
N SER A 47 27.93 -3.75 21.01
CA SER A 47 26.81 -4.54 20.50
C SER A 47 26.91 -4.85 19.00
N VAL A 48 27.74 -4.10 18.26
CA VAL A 48 28.07 -4.39 16.86
C VAL A 48 29.50 -4.90 16.81
N SER A 49 29.74 -5.98 16.06
CA SER A 49 31.12 -6.42 15.84
C SER A 49 31.90 -5.35 15.06
N GLU A 50 33.22 -5.29 15.21
CA GLU A 50 34.04 -4.33 14.46
C GLU A 50 33.87 -4.47 12.94
N ILE A 51 33.50 -5.67 12.48
CA ILE A 51 33.25 -6.01 11.08
C ILE A 51 31.88 -5.49 10.61
N ASP A 52 30.86 -5.50 11.48
CA ASP A 52 29.54 -4.94 11.14
C ASP A 52 29.55 -3.40 11.06
N ARG A 53 30.60 -2.76 11.56
CA ARG A 53 30.84 -1.31 11.43
C ARG A 53 31.52 -0.92 10.14
N THR A 54 32.15 -1.86 9.45
CA THR A 54 32.78 -1.65 8.14
C THR A 54 31.85 -2.18 7.05
N ASP A 55 32.05 -1.70 5.82
CA ASP A 55 31.31 -2.19 4.65
C ASP A 55 31.58 -3.69 4.37
N GLU A 56 32.57 -4.28 5.05
CA GLU A 56 32.94 -5.69 4.96
C GLU A 56 31.90 -6.61 5.63
N GLY A 57 31.26 -6.17 6.72
CA GLY A 57 30.15 -6.91 7.35
C GLY A 57 28.90 -6.95 6.48
N ALA A 58 28.61 -5.84 5.81
CA ALA A 58 27.53 -5.77 4.81
C ALA A 58 27.81 -6.71 3.62
N ALA A 59 29.04 -6.71 3.10
CA ALA A 59 29.44 -7.60 2.01
C ALA A 59 29.41 -9.09 2.43
N ALA A 60 29.81 -9.42 3.66
CA ALA A 60 29.75 -10.79 4.17
C ALA A 60 28.30 -11.27 4.37
N ALA A 61 27.41 -10.40 4.88
CA ALA A 61 25.99 -10.70 5.02
C ALA A 61 25.30 -10.84 3.66
N GLU A 62 25.62 -9.98 2.70
CA GLU A 62 25.12 -10.07 1.33
C GLU A 62 25.59 -11.37 0.66
N ALA A 63 26.87 -11.73 0.80
CA ALA A 63 27.40 -12.99 0.29
C ALA A 63 26.78 -14.23 0.96
N ALA A 64 26.46 -14.16 2.25
CA ALA A 64 25.82 -15.26 2.98
C ALA A 64 24.34 -15.42 2.62
N THR A 65 23.65 -14.32 2.32
CA THR A 65 22.22 -14.29 1.97
C THR A 65 21.96 -14.40 0.47
N ALA A 66 23.00 -14.26 -0.35
CA ALA A 66 22.90 -14.35 -1.80
C ALA A 66 22.26 -15.68 -2.25
N PRO A 67 21.29 -15.64 -3.17
CA PRO A 67 20.69 -16.84 -3.74
C PRO A 67 21.77 -17.72 -4.41
N LYS A 68 21.88 -18.98 -3.98
CA LYS A 68 22.83 -19.95 -4.55
C LYS A 68 22.48 -20.42 -5.97
N TYR A 69 21.32 -20.03 -6.47
CA TYR A 69 20.76 -20.46 -7.74
C TYR A 69 20.20 -19.25 -8.49
N GLU A 70 20.32 -19.28 -9.82
CA GLU A 70 19.74 -18.25 -10.68
C GLU A 70 18.21 -18.24 -10.54
N ILE A 71 17.67 -17.12 -10.08
CA ILE A 71 16.24 -16.89 -10.01
C ILE A 71 15.79 -16.36 -11.37
N SER A 72 14.93 -17.12 -12.07
CA SER A 72 14.36 -16.67 -13.34
C SER A 72 13.45 -15.46 -13.12
N GLN A 73 13.74 -14.34 -13.78
CA GLN A 73 12.87 -13.17 -13.70
C GLN A 73 11.52 -13.44 -14.39
N PRO A 74 10.39 -13.04 -13.79
CA PRO A 74 9.09 -13.18 -14.43
C PRO A 74 9.05 -12.35 -15.70
N LYS A 75 8.66 -12.98 -16.81
CA LYS A 75 8.49 -12.29 -18.09
C LYS A 75 7.18 -11.50 -18.06
N GLU A 76 7.26 -10.18 -18.14
CA GLU A 76 6.07 -9.34 -18.32
C GLU A 76 5.38 -9.68 -19.64
N THR A 77 4.10 -10.04 -19.58
CA THR A 77 3.28 -10.26 -20.76
C THR A 77 2.20 -9.19 -20.82
N LYS A 78 2.08 -8.50 -21.96
CA LYS A 78 0.97 -7.56 -22.20
C LYS A 78 -0.26 -8.34 -22.59
N THR A 79 -1.27 -8.35 -21.73
CA THR A 79 -2.61 -8.84 -22.06
C THR A 79 -3.38 -7.74 -22.78
N VAL A 80 -3.72 -7.98 -24.05
CA VAL A 80 -4.61 -7.09 -24.83
C VAL A 80 -6.00 -7.73 -24.85
N ALA A 81 -7.01 -6.98 -24.41
CA ALA A 81 -8.40 -7.42 -24.48
C ALA A 81 -8.85 -7.47 -25.94
N GLN A 82 -9.45 -8.59 -26.35
CA GLN A 82 -10.08 -8.69 -27.66
C GLN A 82 -11.41 -7.91 -27.64
N PRO A 83 -11.78 -7.21 -28.72
CA PRO A 83 -13.08 -6.56 -28.82
C PRO A 83 -14.18 -7.61 -28.69
N THR A 84 -15.05 -7.46 -27.69
CA THR A 84 -16.14 -8.41 -27.39
C THR A 84 -17.45 -8.07 -28.10
N GLY A 85 -17.47 -6.98 -28.88
CA GLY A 85 -18.68 -6.49 -29.56
C GLY A 85 -18.53 -6.57 -31.07
N ASN A 86 -19.62 -6.95 -31.74
CA ASN A 86 -19.74 -6.89 -33.19
C ASN A 86 -20.29 -5.50 -33.60
N PRO A 87 -19.55 -4.72 -34.40
CA PRO A 87 -20.03 -3.42 -34.89
C PRO A 87 -21.33 -3.51 -35.71
N ASP A 88 -21.60 -4.66 -36.34
CA ASP A 88 -22.80 -4.85 -37.17
C ASP A 88 -24.08 -4.86 -36.34
N ASP A 89 -24.00 -5.17 -35.05
CA ASP A 89 -25.15 -5.15 -34.13
C ASP A 89 -25.75 -3.74 -34.02
N TYR A 90 -24.92 -2.70 -34.14
CA TYR A 90 -25.39 -1.31 -34.18
C TYR A 90 -26.11 -0.97 -35.49
N LEU A 91 -25.72 -1.59 -36.61
CA LEU A 91 -26.40 -1.42 -37.89
C LEU A 91 -27.77 -2.10 -37.89
N GLU A 92 -27.87 -3.29 -37.31
CA GLU A 92 -29.13 -4.01 -37.16
C GLU A 92 -30.11 -3.22 -36.26
N MET A 93 -29.64 -2.72 -35.11
CA MET A 93 -30.45 -1.89 -34.22
C MET A 93 -30.89 -0.57 -34.88
N ALA A 94 -30.02 0.07 -35.67
CA ALA A 94 -30.38 1.27 -36.42
C ALA A 94 -31.46 0.99 -37.47
N ASN A 95 -31.39 -0.17 -38.13
CA ASN A 95 -32.41 -0.61 -39.08
C ASN A 95 -33.75 -0.91 -38.39
N ASP A 96 -33.76 -1.56 -37.22
CA ASP A 96 -34.98 -1.83 -36.45
C ASP A 96 -35.67 -0.55 -35.95
N VAL A 97 -34.88 0.41 -35.45
CA VAL A 97 -35.39 1.72 -34.99
C VAL A 97 -35.84 2.59 -36.16
N GLY A 98 -35.15 2.50 -37.31
CA GLY A 98 -35.51 3.19 -38.55
C GLY A 98 -36.76 2.60 -39.22
N ALA A 99 -36.89 1.27 -39.24
CA ALA A 99 -38.04 0.55 -39.78
C ALA A 99 -39.31 0.80 -38.96
N SER A 100 -39.18 0.99 -37.64
CA SER A 100 -40.29 1.39 -36.76
C SER A 100 -40.88 2.77 -37.11
N ARG A 101 -40.19 3.61 -37.89
CA ARG A 101 -40.74 4.88 -38.41
C ARG A 101 -41.52 4.72 -39.72
N ASN A 102 -41.41 3.56 -40.40
CA ASN A 102 -42.04 3.33 -41.70
C ASN A 102 -43.44 2.70 -41.62
N GLU A 103 -43.90 2.22 -40.46
CA GLU A 103 -45.22 1.59 -40.35
C GLU A 103 -46.41 2.55 -40.15
N ALA A 104 -46.20 3.87 -40.10
CA ALA A 104 -47.31 4.81 -39.98
C ALA A 104 -47.08 6.20 -40.61
N VAL A 105 -46.35 6.30 -41.72
CA VAL A 105 -46.39 7.53 -42.53
C VAL A 105 -47.25 7.25 -43.76
N THR A 106 -48.56 7.43 -43.60
CA THR A 106 -49.46 7.52 -44.74
C THR A 106 -49.00 8.69 -45.60
N THR A 107 -48.43 8.40 -46.77
CA THR A 107 -48.05 9.40 -47.76
C THR A 107 -49.31 10.09 -48.25
N VAL A 108 -49.53 11.32 -47.81
CA VAL A 108 -50.56 12.19 -48.36
C VAL A 108 -50.08 12.63 -49.74
N SER A 109 -50.69 12.08 -50.80
CA SER A 109 -50.41 12.53 -52.17
C SER A 109 -51.13 13.85 -52.45
N ASP A 110 -50.52 14.69 -53.28
CA ASP A 110 -51.12 15.96 -53.72
C ASP A 110 -52.51 15.76 -54.36
N ASP A 111 -52.72 14.60 -55.00
CA ASP A 111 -54.03 14.23 -55.56
C ASP A 111 -55.10 14.02 -54.48
N LEU A 112 -54.76 13.42 -53.34
CA LEU A 112 -55.68 13.30 -52.20
C LEU A 112 -56.05 14.68 -51.63
N VAL A 113 -55.08 15.59 -51.55
CA VAL A 113 -55.32 16.98 -51.12
C VAL A 113 -56.24 17.71 -52.09
N LYS A 114 -56.00 17.55 -53.40
CA LYS A 114 -56.80 18.16 -54.47
C LYS A 114 -58.24 17.62 -54.47
N GLN A 115 -58.41 16.32 -54.23
CA GLN A 115 -59.71 15.67 -54.16
C GLN A 115 -60.51 16.08 -52.92
N ALA A 116 -59.83 16.24 -51.77
CA ALA A 116 -60.43 16.77 -50.55
C ALA A 116 -60.90 18.22 -50.71
N LEU A 117 -60.09 19.07 -51.35
CA LEU A 117 -60.45 20.45 -51.67
C LEU A 117 -61.67 20.54 -52.59
N GLN A 118 -61.76 19.67 -53.61
CA GLN A 118 -62.93 19.60 -54.49
C GLN A 118 -64.21 19.16 -53.77
N LYS A 119 -64.12 18.15 -52.89
CA LYS A 119 -65.28 17.67 -52.12
C LYS A 119 -65.71 18.62 -51.00
N GLY A 120 -64.80 19.47 -50.51
CA GLY A 120 -65.06 20.45 -49.46
C GLY A 120 -65.61 21.80 -49.95
N GLN A 121 -65.65 22.05 -51.26
CA GLN A 121 -66.27 23.26 -51.79
C GLN A 121 -67.80 23.13 -51.71
N ALA A 122 -68.40 23.83 -50.75
CA ALA A 122 -69.85 23.98 -50.65
C ALA A 122 -70.42 24.54 -51.96
N ALA A 123 -71.45 23.88 -52.50
CA ALA A 123 -72.14 24.35 -53.69
C ALA A 123 -72.63 25.78 -53.46
N LYS A 124 -72.02 26.74 -54.16
CA LYS A 124 -72.54 28.11 -54.21
C LYS A 124 -73.87 28.07 -54.98
N LYS A 125 -74.95 28.45 -54.27
CA LYS A 125 -76.22 28.87 -54.86
C LYS A 125 -76.01 29.99 -55.87
#